data_AF-A0A2G1XM25-F1
#
_entry.id   AF-A0A2G1XM25-F1
#
_cell.length_a   1.000
_cell.length_b   1.000
_cell.length_c   1.000
_cell.angle_alpha   90.00
_cell.angle_beta   90.00
_cell.angle_gamma   90.00
#
_symmetry.space_group_name_H-M   'P 1'
#
loop_
_entity.id
_entity.type
_entity.pdbx_description
1 polymer ?
#
loop_
_entity_poly.entity_id
_entity_poly.type
_entity_poly.pdbx_seq_one_letter_code
_entity_poly.pdbx_strand_id
1 'polypeptide(L)'
;MAGLARVRVTTLTRPTDSRVPIALTQPPRPSEILACAVAAREPVRAVHYFADGESITPLPLPLGGPGESNDDEAVPGPVADAKCLDAVIRTGEGEPRLWFYGTQCLWDGEGASPQDIGSAFPDLPEDFSSQLDAVTVLADPASDDAYELFFFKGETFYHRAYTSTDRAFVPQAESRGVRSLISEAFPGLSPQCQVSPDAVVVIGGVFFFMKGTRTEPALWRREDDPLHVLLVPLFEGDPAQAPPGDAFDVPPDVLDSVVGVVEASRLLGERLRVGTPRYHRFGIAATVRPWSSAAADQERTRRATERALRRFFHPTAGGPDGRGWPWGRRVHAGDVFTVLEAVPEVRGTTEVSLFVGDGAVPSVEVSDGGLVLVDDMVINVDITEG
;
A
#
# COMPACT_ATOMS: atom_id res chain seq x y z
N MET A 1 -8.77 -23.68 28.65
CA MET A 1 -8.30 -22.32 28.36
C MET A 1 -8.13 -22.24 26.86
N ALA A 2 -8.88 -21.38 26.18
CA ALA A 2 -8.67 -21.15 24.76
C ALA A 2 -7.26 -20.57 24.57
N GLY A 3 -6.41 -21.30 23.87
CA GLY A 3 -5.04 -20.85 23.59
C GLY A 3 -5.02 -19.85 22.43
N LEU A 4 -3.92 -19.11 22.29
CA LEU A 4 -3.62 -18.34 21.09
C LEU A 4 -2.73 -19.19 20.17
N ALA A 5 -3.09 -19.30 18.90
CA ALA A 5 -2.23 -19.93 17.90
C ALA A 5 -1.17 -18.98 17.37
N ARG A 6 -1.54 -17.71 17.14
CA ARG A 6 -0.65 -16.70 16.55
C ARG A 6 -0.93 -15.32 17.13
N VAL A 7 0.12 -14.53 17.26
CA VAL A 7 0.06 -13.10 17.62
C VAL A 7 0.91 -12.32 16.63
N ARG A 8 0.41 -11.18 16.15
CA ARG A 8 1.18 -10.23 15.35
C ARG A 8 1.00 -8.82 15.91
N VAL A 9 2.11 -8.14 16.14
CA VAL A 9 2.10 -6.69 16.41
C VAL A 9 2.40 -5.97 15.09
N THR A 10 1.55 -5.06 14.67
CA THR A 10 1.73 -4.26 13.45
C THR A 10 1.13 -2.88 13.63
N THR A 11 1.53 -1.93 12.80
CA THR A 11 1.07 -0.54 12.87
C THR A 11 0.12 -0.17 11.75
N LEU A 12 -0.01 -0.98 10.70
CA LEU A 12 -0.69 -0.53 9.48
C LEU A 12 -1.36 -1.65 8.67
N THR A 13 -2.49 -1.26 8.07
CA THR A 13 -3.22 -1.98 7.03
C THR A 13 -2.72 -1.57 5.66
N ARG A 14 -2.24 -2.52 4.85
CA ARG A 14 -1.89 -2.28 3.45
C ARG A 14 -3.17 -2.10 2.58
N PRO A 15 -3.32 -0.99 1.82
CA PRO A 15 -4.34 -0.87 0.78
C PRO A 15 -4.10 -1.84 -0.38
N THR A 16 -5.19 -2.15 -1.08
CA THR A 16 -5.41 -3.31 -1.97
C THR A 16 -4.54 -3.37 -3.25
N ASP A 17 -3.67 -2.41 -3.54
CA ASP A 17 -2.66 -2.56 -4.60
C ASP A 17 -1.41 -1.73 -4.26
N SER A 18 -0.36 -2.39 -3.79
CA SER A 18 0.95 -1.77 -3.57
C SER A 18 1.88 -1.99 -4.76
N ARG A 19 1.37 -2.35 -5.94
CA ARG A 19 2.22 -2.43 -7.14
C ARG A 19 2.65 -1.04 -7.53
N VAL A 20 3.92 -0.91 -7.90
CA VAL A 20 4.43 0.32 -8.48
C VAL A 20 3.75 0.51 -9.83
N PRO A 21 3.04 1.63 -10.06
CA PRO A 21 2.50 1.96 -11.37
C PRO A 21 3.61 1.98 -12.42
N ILE A 22 3.30 1.51 -13.63
CA ILE A 22 4.27 1.48 -14.73
C ILE A 22 4.85 2.88 -14.96
N ALA A 23 4.05 3.95 -14.87
CA ALA A 23 4.54 5.33 -14.99
C ALA A 23 5.69 5.68 -14.03
N LEU A 24 5.85 4.98 -12.90
CA LEU A 24 6.89 5.21 -11.91
C LEU A 24 8.05 4.20 -12.01
N THR A 25 8.05 3.26 -12.95
CA THR A 25 9.13 2.27 -13.16
C THR A 25 10.08 2.68 -14.28
N GLN A 26 11.31 2.16 -14.29
CA GLN A 26 12.25 2.34 -15.40
C GLN A 26 12.30 1.08 -16.29
N PRO A 27 12.21 1.23 -17.64
CA PRO A 27 11.42 2.24 -18.36
C PRO A 27 9.93 2.05 -18.01
N PRO A 28 9.06 3.07 -18.02
CA PRO A 28 9.03 4.28 -18.86
C PRO A 28 9.68 5.59 -18.35
N ARG A 29 10.10 5.73 -17.09
CA ARG A 29 10.67 7.01 -16.58
C ARG A 29 12.20 7.16 -16.76
N PRO A 30 12.78 8.37 -16.67
CA PRO A 30 14.23 8.58 -16.61
C PRO A 30 14.88 7.94 -15.37
N SER A 31 16.17 7.61 -15.47
CA SER A 31 16.93 7.01 -14.35
C SER A 31 17.22 7.99 -13.22
N GLU A 32 17.42 9.26 -13.57
CA GLU A 32 17.68 10.36 -12.64
C GLU A 32 16.58 11.41 -12.84
N ILE A 33 15.94 11.79 -11.75
CA ILE A 33 14.85 12.78 -11.73
C ILE A 33 15.21 13.85 -10.71
N LEU A 34 14.74 15.07 -10.95
CA LEU A 34 14.79 16.19 -10.02
C LEU A 34 13.54 16.20 -9.14
N ALA A 35 12.39 15.91 -9.73
CA ALA A 35 11.11 15.83 -9.03
C ALA A 35 10.13 14.93 -9.79
N CYS A 36 9.10 14.47 -9.10
CA CYS A 36 7.95 13.83 -9.72
C CYS A 36 6.67 14.42 -9.12
N ALA A 37 5.71 14.76 -9.97
CA ALA A 37 4.42 15.29 -9.55
C ALA A 37 3.29 14.35 -9.97
N VAL A 38 2.35 14.15 -9.05
CA VAL A 38 1.08 13.46 -9.28
C VAL A 38 -0.02 14.27 -8.62
N ALA A 39 -1.17 14.40 -9.27
CA ALA A 39 -2.33 15.06 -8.67
C ALA A 39 -2.83 14.30 -7.43
N ALA A 40 -3.05 15.02 -6.34
CA ALA A 40 -3.52 14.42 -5.08
C ALA A 40 -4.93 13.83 -5.20
N ARG A 41 -5.78 14.43 -6.04
CA ARG A 41 -7.14 13.97 -6.35
C ARG A 41 -7.22 13.51 -7.80
N GLU A 42 -7.87 12.36 -7.98
CA GLU A 42 -8.15 11.73 -9.29
C GLU A 42 -6.94 11.73 -10.25
N PRO A 43 -5.77 11.19 -9.84
CA PRO A 43 -4.57 11.24 -10.65
C PRO A 43 -4.71 10.49 -11.98
N VAL A 44 -4.39 11.17 -13.07
CA VAL A 44 -4.42 10.58 -14.42
C VAL A 44 -3.01 10.27 -14.91
N ARG A 45 -2.01 11.07 -14.50
CA ARG A 45 -0.61 10.92 -14.92
C ARG A 45 0.39 11.20 -13.80
N ALA A 46 1.61 10.70 -13.99
CA ALA A 46 2.78 11.12 -13.25
C ALA A 46 3.68 11.95 -14.17
N VAL A 47 4.15 13.09 -13.70
CA VAL A 47 5.06 13.96 -14.46
C VAL A 47 6.42 13.91 -13.82
N HIS A 48 7.40 13.39 -14.56
CA HIS A 48 8.79 13.35 -14.11
C HIS A 48 9.53 14.55 -14.65
N TYR A 49 10.17 15.32 -13.78
CA TYR A 49 11.04 16.42 -14.16
C TYR A 49 12.48 15.95 -14.04
N PHE A 50 13.28 16.14 -15.08
CA PHE A 50 14.68 15.73 -15.12
C PHE A 50 15.52 16.80 -15.80
N ALA A 51 16.82 16.81 -15.48
CA ALA A 51 17.77 17.71 -16.14
C ALA A 51 18.06 17.22 -17.56
N ASP A 52 17.90 18.10 -18.54
CA ASP A 52 18.32 17.91 -19.93
C ASP A 52 19.27 19.04 -20.32
N GLY A 53 20.56 18.80 -20.09
CA GLY A 53 21.59 19.84 -20.18
C GLY A 53 21.40 20.89 -19.08
N GLU A 54 21.10 22.13 -19.49
CA GLU A 54 20.81 23.24 -18.57
C GLU A 54 19.31 23.47 -18.33
N SER A 55 18.45 22.71 -19.01
CA SER A 55 16.99 22.86 -18.93
C SER A 55 16.38 21.80 -18.03
N ILE A 56 15.23 22.12 -17.44
CA ILE A 56 14.39 21.15 -16.74
C ILE A 56 13.29 20.70 -17.71
N THR A 57 13.24 19.41 -18.01
CA THR A 57 12.31 18.85 -18.99
C THR A 57 11.23 18.02 -18.28
N PRO A 58 9.94 18.28 -18.53
CA PRO A 58 8.84 17.44 -18.06
C PRO A 58 8.64 16.20 -18.95
N LEU A 59 8.36 15.05 -18.34
CA LEU A 59 7.89 13.84 -19.01
C LEU A 59 6.59 13.35 -18.34
N PRO A 60 5.41 13.68 -18.92
CA PRO A 60 4.15 13.13 -18.46
C PRO A 60 3.98 11.68 -18.91
N LEU A 61 3.64 10.79 -17.98
CA LEU A 61 3.39 9.37 -18.21
C LEU A 61 2.03 8.96 -17.62
N PRO A 62 1.16 8.27 -18.39
CA PRO A 62 -0.17 7.91 -17.92
C PRO A 62 -0.13 6.85 -16.82
N LEU A 63 -0.97 7.01 -15.80
CA LEU A 63 -1.13 6.03 -14.72
C LEU A 63 -2.13 4.92 -15.05
N GLY A 64 -2.94 5.09 -16.12
CA GLY A 64 -3.85 4.05 -16.64
C GLY A 64 -5.33 4.45 -16.75
N GLY A 65 -5.70 5.71 -16.43
CA GLY A 65 -7.06 6.22 -16.61
C GLY A 65 -7.35 6.75 -18.03
N PRO A 66 -8.62 6.74 -18.49
CA PRO A 66 -9.03 7.42 -19.71
C PRO A 66 -9.07 8.93 -19.45
N GLY A 67 -7.98 9.63 -19.73
CA GLY A 67 -7.93 11.08 -19.60
C GLY A 67 -6.78 11.68 -20.38
N GLU A 68 -7.10 12.54 -21.34
CA GLU A 68 -6.16 13.55 -21.83
C GLU A 68 -6.34 14.78 -20.95
N SER A 69 -5.32 15.17 -20.20
CA SER A 69 -5.30 16.48 -19.54
C SER A 69 -4.60 17.48 -20.47
N ASN A 70 -5.26 18.59 -20.76
CA ASN A 70 -4.70 19.71 -21.53
C ASN A 70 -3.76 20.61 -20.70
N ASP A 71 -3.32 20.13 -19.54
CA ASP A 71 -2.40 20.87 -18.67
C ASP A 71 -1.06 21.10 -19.35
N ASP A 72 -0.68 22.37 -19.43
CA ASP A 72 0.63 22.81 -19.87
C ASP A 72 1.69 22.35 -18.85
N GLU A 73 2.61 21.51 -19.30
CA GLU A 73 3.68 21.01 -18.44
C GLU A 73 4.91 21.93 -18.41
N ALA A 74 4.82 23.14 -18.97
CA ALA A 74 5.90 24.12 -18.96
C ALA A 74 6.41 24.41 -17.55
N VAL A 75 7.73 24.51 -17.45
CA VAL A 75 8.45 24.93 -16.25
C VAL A 75 8.44 26.46 -16.18
N PRO A 76 8.00 27.08 -15.07
CA PRO A 76 7.97 28.53 -14.93
C PRO A 76 9.36 29.16 -15.09
N GLY A 77 9.42 30.35 -15.70
CA GLY A 77 10.68 31.08 -15.95
C GLY A 77 11.59 31.20 -14.72
N PRO A 78 11.09 31.65 -13.55
CA PRO A 78 11.91 31.73 -12.32
C PRO A 78 12.51 30.39 -11.89
N VAL A 79 11.80 29.27 -12.09
CA VAL A 79 12.29 27.92 -11.78
C VAL A 79 13.36 27.49 -12.78
N ALA A 80 13.12 27.75 -14.07
CA ALA A 80 14.08 27.46 -15.13
C ALA A 80 15.38 28.25 -14.96
N ASP A 81 15.29 29.53 -14.58
CA ASP A 81 16.43 30.42 -14.34
C ASP A 81 17.26 29.98 -13.12
N ALA A 82 16.60 29.46 -12.08
CA ALA A 82 17.27 28.94 -10.89
C ALA A 82 18.10 27.68 -11.18
N LYS A 83 17.78 26.95 -12.25
CA LYS A 83 18.42 25.67 -12.63
C LYS A 83 18.41 24.64 -11.48
N CYS A 84 17.44 24.74 -10.58
CA CYS A 84 17.18 23.79 -9.51
C CYS A 84 15.69 23.55 -9.38
N LEU A 85 15.33 22.33 -8.97
CA LEU A 85 13.97 21.93 -8.68
C LEU A 85 14.02 20.88 -7.60
N ASP A 86 13.35 21.16 -6.49
CA ASP A 86 13.33 20.30 -5.31
C ASP A 86 12.03 19.48 -5.28
N ALA A 87 10.89 20.08 -5.66
CA ALA A 87 9.60 19.40 -5.73
C ALA A 87 8.55 20.17 -6.53
N VAL A 88 7.48 19.46 -6.93
CA VAL A 88 6.27 20.04 -7.51
C VAL A 88 5.07 19.32 -6.92
N ILE A 89 4.11 20.06 -6.35
CA ILE A 89 2.85 19.49 -5.83
C ILE A 89 1.66 19.91 -6.68
N ARG A 90 0.67 19.02 -6.77
CA ARG A 90 -0.57 19.19 -7.53
C ARG A 90 -1.75 18.74 -6.69
N THR A 91 -2.72 19.62 -6.45
CA THR A 91 -3.94 19.29 -5.71
C THR A 91 -4.94 18.51 -6.57
N GLY A 92 -4.96 18.78 -7.87
CA GLY A 92 -5.77 18.12 -8.90
C GLY A 92 -5.13 18.25 -10.29
N GLU A 93 -5.66 17.52 -11.27
CA GLU A 93 -5.36 17.76 -12.69
C GLU A 93 -6.08 19.04 -13.15
N GLY A 94 -5.45 19.92 -13.92
CA GLY A 94 -6.05 21.20 -14.32
C GLY A 94 -5.81 22.35 -13.33
N GLU A 95 -5.39 22.04 -12.10
CA GLU A 95 -5.22 23.02 -11.03
C GLU A 95 -3.81 23.63 -11.02
N PRO A 96 -3.65 24.88 -10.53
CA PRO A 96 -2.34 25.50 -10.40
C PRO A 96 -1.36 24.63 -9.60
N ARG A 97 -0.14 24.48 -10.11
CA ARG A 97 0.92 23.72 -9.44
C ARG A 97 1.70 24.63 -8.51
N LEU A 98 2.21 24.07 -7.40
CA LEU A 98 3.15 24.76 -6.52
C LEU A 98 4.54 24.14 -6.66
N TRP A 99 5.49 24.96 -7.09
CA TRP A 99 6.88 24.60 -7.37
C TRP A 99 7.76 24.97 -6.19
N PHE A 100 8.70 24.10 -5.82
CA PHE A 100 9.69 24.34 -4.76
C PHE A 100 11.10 24.25 -5.34
N TYR A 101 11.92 25.26 -5.10
CA TYR A 101 13.29 25.34 -5.63
C TYR A 101 14.17 26.22 -4.73
N GLY A 102 15.25 25.64 -4.20
CA GLY A 102 16.18 26.36 -3.34
C GLY A 102 15.52 26.77 -2.03
N THR A 103 15.26 28.07 -1.85
CA THR A 103 14.57 28.65 -0.67
C THR A 103 13.17 29.18 -1.01
N GLN A 104 12.74 29.05 -2.27
CA GLN A 104 11.56 29.70 -2.79
C GLN A 104 10.51 28.69 -3.22
N CYS A 105 9.25 29.14 -3.22
CA CYS A 105 8.17 28.47 -3.89
C CYS A 105 7.37 29.42 -4.78
N LEU A 106 6.74 28.87 -5.82
CA LEU A 106 5.98 29.62 -6.81
C LEU A 106 4.74 28.85 -7.22
N TRP A 107 3.58 29.51 -7.17
CA TRP A 107 2.35 29.00 -7.79
C TRP A 107 2.33 29.29 -9.29
N ASP A 108 1.69 28.42 -10.05
CA ASP A 108 1.40 28.67 -11.46
C ASP A 108 0.40 29.81 -11.67
N GLY A 109 0.53 30.42 -12.85
CA GLY A 109 -0.46 31.32 -13.44
C GLY A 109 -0.14 32.81 -13.32
N GLU A 110 -0.92 33.62 -14.03
CA GLU A 110 -0.67 35.04 -14.15
C GLU A 110 -0.75 35.76 -12.79
N GLY A 111 0.18 36.68 -12.55
CA GLY A 111 0.28 37.45 -11.31
C GLY A 111 0.92 36.71 -10.12
N ALA A 112 1.25 35.42 -10.24
CA ALA A 112 2.01 34.72 -9.21
C ALA A 112 3.48 35.18 -9.21
N SER A 113 4.03 35.40 -8.02
CA SER A 113 5.44 35.77 -7.82
C SER A 113 6.11 34.77 -6.87
N PRO A 114 7.43 34.52 -7.04
CA PRO A 114 8.18 33.72 -6.08
C PRO A 114 8.06 34.30 -4.67
N GLN A 115 7.95 33.42 -3.68
CA GLN A 115 7.95 33.76 -2.26
C GLN A 115 8.87 32.80 -1.51
N ASP A 116 9.41 33.24 -0.37
CA ASP A 116 10.22 32.37 0.49
C ASP A 116 9.34 31.27 1.08
N ILE A 117 9.85 30.04 1.12
CA ILE A 117 9.10 28.88 1.62
C ILE A 117 8.64 29.11 3.07
N GLY A 118 9.50 29.67 3.93
CA GLY A 118 9.12 29.97 5.32
C GLY A 118 8.02 31.03 5.45
N SER A 119 7.87 31.93 4.46
CA SER A 119 6.76 32.89 4.44
C SER A 119 5.45 32.24 3.95
N ALA A 120 5.54 31.35 2.96
CA ALA A 120 4.41 30.58 2.46
C ALA A 120 3.88 29.57 3.48
N PHE A 121 4.77 29.06 4.35
CA PHE A 121 4.47 28.09 5.40
C PHE A 121 5.01 28.59 6.77
N PRO A 122 4.29 29.49 7.47
CA PRO A 122 4.81 30.22 8.64
C PRO A 122 5.26 29.37 9.83
N ASP A 123 4.74 28.14 9.94
CA ASP A 123 5.07 27.20 11.02
C ASP A 123 5.97 26.04 10.54
N LEU A 124 6.56 26.17 9.35
CA LEU A 124 7.54 25.22 8.85
C LEU A 124 8.88 25.47 9.57
N PRO A 125 9.52 24.44 10.14
CA PRO A 125 10.85 24.62 10.72
C PRO A 125 11.86 25.12 9.67
N GLU A 126 12.79 25.98 10.08
CA GLU A 126 13.75 26.67 9.20
C GLU A 126 14.62 25.69 8.38
N ASP A 127 14.92 24.51 8.92
CA ASP A 127 15.67 23.49 8.18
C ASP A 127 14.89 22.90 7.00
N PHE A 128 13.56 22.92 7.03
CA PHE A 128 12.69 22.51 5.91
C PHE A 128 12.32 23.66 4.97
N SER A 129 12.76 24.89 5.19
CA SER A 129 12.49 26.01 4.28
C SER A 129 13.51 26.14 3.14
N SER A 130 14.39 25.16 2.96
CA SER A 130 15.31 25.10 1.81
C SER A 130 15.89 23.72 1.55
N GLN A 131 16.41 23.49 0.33
CA GLN A 131 17.13 22.26 -0.05
C GLN A 131 16.32 21.01 0.32
N LEU A 132 15.08 20.97 -0.15
CA LEU A 132 14.18 19.85 0.10
C LEU A 132 14.56 18.71 -0.84
N ASP A 133 14.50 17.47 -0.35
CA ASP A 133 14.70 16.28 -1.18
C ASP A 133 13.41 15.90 -1.92
N ALA A 134 12.25 16.19 -1.30
CA ALA A 134 10.94 16.04 -1.90
C ALA A 134 9.88 16.81 -1.11
N VAL A 135 8.79 17.17 -1.78
CA VAL A 135 7.54 17.59 -1.14
C VAL A 135 6.42 16.79 -1.77
N THR A 136 5.55 16.22 -0.93
CA THR A 136 4.37 15.49 -1.42
C THR A 136 3.12 15.91 -0.66
N VAL A 137 1.97 15.58 -1.24
CA VAL A 137 0.66 15.95 -0.71
C VAL A 137 -0.26 14.73 -0.68
N LEU A 138 -0.95 14.55 0.43
CA LEU A 138 -1.99 13.54 0.62
C LEU A 138 -3.33 14.28 0.77
N ALA A 139 -4.28 14.00 -0.12
CA ALA A 139 -5.63 14.54 -0.01
C ALA A 139 -6.42 13.84 1.11
N ASP A 140 -7.16 14.60 1.91
CA ASP A 140 -8.15 14.03 2.80
C ASP A 140 -9.33 13.49 1.95
N PRO A 141 -9.71 12.20 2.08
CA PRO A 141 -10.88 11.67 1.37
C PRO A 141 -12.21 12.23 1.89
N ALA A 142 -12.25 12.84 3.08
CA ALA A 142 -13.47 13.35 3.71
C ALA A 142 -13.71 14.86 3.49
N SER A 143 -12.74 15.60 2.93
CA SER A 143 -12.87 17.03 2.59
C SER A 143 -12.24 17.30 1.23
N ASP A 144 -12.80 18.24 0.46
CA ASP A 144 -12.30 18.57 -0.88
C ASP A 144 -11.06 19.48 -0.87
N ASP A 145 -10.91 20.28 0.19
CA ASP A 145 -9.87 21.30 0.35
C ASP A 145 -8.85 20.98 1.44
N ALA A 146 -8.99 19.87 2.16
CA ALA A 146 -8.04 19.46 3.19
C ALA A 146 -6.96 18.55 2.62
N TYR A 147 -5.71 18.85 2.98
CA TYR A 147 -4.52 18.15 2.51
C TYR A 147 -3.49 18.04 3.64
N GLU A 148 -2.76 16.93 3.67
CA GLU A 148 -1.58 16.78 4.51
C GLU A 148 -0.33 16.90 3.63
N LEU A 149 0.53 17.88 3.94
CA LEU A 149 1.76 18.14 3.19
C LEU A 149 2.95 17.56 3.95
N PHE A 150 3.88 16.96 3.21
CA PHE A 150 5.09 16.34 3.73
C PHE A 150 6.31 16.95 3.07
N PHE A 151 7.25 17.43 3.86
CA PHE A 151 8.50 18.06 3.44
C PHE A 151 9.64 17.14 3.86
N PHE A 152 10.32 16.51 2.89
CA PHE A 152 11.40 15.54 3.14
C PHE A 152 12.77 16.23 3.02
N LYS A 153 13.66 15.96 3.98
CA LYS A 153 15.04 16.42 3.98
C LYS A 153 15.94 15.51 4.80
N GLY A 154 16.92 14.91 4.13
CA GLY A 154 17.74 13.82 4.65
C GLY A 154 16.86 12.69 5.17
N GLU A 155 17.23 12.19 6.36
CA GLU A 155 16.56 11.04 6.97
C GLU A 155 15.23 11.40 7.66
N THR A 156 14.84 12.69 7.62
CA THR A 156 13.68 13.22 8.32
C THR A 156 12.69 13.84 7.37
N PHE A 157 11.44 13.93 7.83
CA PHE A 157 10.43 14.74 7.18
C PHE A 157 9.61 15.50 8.22
N TYR A 158 9.03 16.61 7.79
CA TYR A 158 8.02 17.35 8.53
C TYR A 158 6.69 17.23 7.80
N HIS A 159 5.61 16.98 8.53
CA HIS A 159 4.27 17.01 7.93
C HIS A 159 3.28 17.76 8.81
N ARG A 160 2.25 18.30 8.16
CA ARG A 160 1.12 18.98 8.81
C ARG A 160 -0.08 19.01 7.88
N ALA A 161 -1.28 19.08 8.46
CA ALA A 161 -2.52 19.29 7.71
C ALA A 161 -2.77 20.78 7.43
N TYR A 162 -3.22 21.05 6.22
CA TYR A 162 -3.53 22.37 5.68
C TYR A 162 -4.88 22.34 4.97
N THR A 163 -5.56 23.47 4.99
CA THR A 163 -6.66 23.76 4.09
C THR A 163 -6.13 24.56 2.90
N SER A 164 -6.36 24.05 1.70
CA SER A 164 -6.04 24.72 0.46
C SER A 164 -7.02 25.86 0.23
N THR A 165 -6.50 27.03 -0.09
CA THR A 165 -7.26 28.18 -0.58
C THR A 165 -6.77 28.55 -1.98
N ASP A 166 -7.26 29.65 -2.57
CA ASP A 166 -6.72 30.17 -3.82
C ASP A 166 -5.22 30.49 -3.65
N ARG A 167 -4.37 29.65 -4.26
CA ARG A 167 -2.89 29.75 -4.26
C ARG A 167 -2.26 29.91 -2.87
N ALA A 168 -2.79 29.24 -1.86
CA ALA A 168 -2.14 29.16 -0.55
C ALA A 168 -2.58 27.90 0.23
N PHE A 169 -1.75 27.50 1.19
CA PHE A 169 -2.06 26.45 2.16
C PHE A 169 -2.10 27.07 3.56
N VAL A 170 -3.27 27.07 4.18
CA VAL A 170 -3.46 27.60 5.53
C VAL A 170 -3.41 26.44 6.53
N PRO A 171 -2.52 26.45 7.54
CA PRO A 171 -2.43 25.36 8.50
C PRO A 171 -3.74 25.18 9.28
N GLN A 172 -4.19 23.93 9.43
CA GLN A 172 -5.37 23.63 10.25
C GLN A 172 -5.06 23.85 11.73
N ALA A 173 -6.02 24.40 12.47
CA ALA A 173 -5.83 24.83 13.85
C ALA A 173 -5.62 23.64 14.81
N GLU A 174 -6.29 22.52 14.54
CA GLU A 174 -6.21 21.26 15.26
C GLU A 174 -4.96 20.44 14.90
N SER A 175 -4.32 20.73 13.76
CA SER A 175 -3.14 20.01 13.30
C SER A 175 -1.88 20.62 13.87
N ARG A 176 -1.10 19.81 14.58
CA ARG A 176 0.26 20.15 14.99
C ARG A 176 1.23 19.64 13.94
N GLY A 177 2.20 20.46 13.59
CA GLY A 177 3.32 20.01 12.76
C GLY A 177 4.16 18.98 13.51
N VAL A 178 4.52 17.91 12.83
CA VAL A 178 5.29 16.80 13.41
C VAL A 178 6.51 16.53 12.55
N ARG A 179 7.64 16.29 13.23
CA ARG A 179 8.90 15.86 12.61
C ARG A 179 9.14 14.40 12.97
N SER A 180 9.41 13.59 11.96
CA SER A 180 9.61 12.15 12.11
C SER A 180 10.78 11.66 11.26
N LEU A 181 11.33 10.51 11.63
CA LEU A 181 12.30 9.79 10.82
C LEU A 181 11.58 9.00 9.72
N ILE A 182 12.14 8.99 8.50
CA ILE A 182 11.57 8.21 7.38
C ILE A 182 11.53 6.72 7.74
N SER A 183 12.59 6.21 8.38
CA SER A 183 12.71 4.81 8.79
C SER A 183 11.65 4.37 9.82
N GLU A 184 11.14 5.31 10.63
CA GLU A 184 10.11 5.03 11.64
C GLU A 184 8.69 5.14 11.08
N ALA A 185 8.43 6.16 10.25
CA ALA A 185 7.11 6.43 9.71
C ALA A 185 6.79 5.62 8.45
N PHE A 186 7.80 5.14 7.72
CA PHE A 186 7.65 4.35 6.49
C PHE A 186 8.39 3.02 6.60
N PRO A 187 7.88 2.07 7.40
CA PRO A 187 8.54 0.79 7.61
C PRO A 187 8.60 -0.01 6.29
N GLY A 188 9.76 -0.66 6.06
CA GLY A 188 9.98 -1.53 4.90
C GLY A 188 10.65 -0.86 3.70
N LEU A 189 10.87 0.46 3.74
CA LEU A 189 11.76 1.13 2.78
C LEU A 189 13.19 0.61 2.91
N SER A 190 13.93 0.60 1.80
CA SER A 190 15.36 0.31 1.80
C SER A 190 16.17 1.42 2.48
N PRO A 191 17.36 1.12 3.03
CA PRO A 191 18.20 2.13 3.70
C PRO A 191 18.52 3.35 2.81
N GLN A 192 18.64 3.15 1.50
CA GLN A 192 18.92 4.26 0.57
C GLN A 192 17.74 5.26 0.49
N CYS A 193 16.51 4.76 0.42
CA CYS A 193 15.30 5.60 0.44
C CYS A 193 15.07 6.24 1.81
N GLN A 194 15.53 5.60 2.90
CA GLN A 194 15.44 6.15 4.25
C GLN A 194 16.43 7.28 4.52
N VAL A 195 17.55 7.34 3.79
CA VAL A 195 18.56 8.40 3.93
C VAL A 195 18.16 9.66 3.21
N SER A 196 17.71 9.55 1.96
CA SER A 196 17.02 10.62 1.24
C SER A 196 16.33 10.08 -0.01
N PRO A 197 15.06 10.45 -0.27
CA PRO A 197 14.42 10.20 -1.55
C PRO A 197 14.92 11.19 -2.62
N ASP A 198 14.77 10.85 -3.90
CA ASP A 198 14.91 11.82 -5.01
C ASP A 198 13.54 12.43 -5.38
N ALA A 199 12.45 11.71 -5.10
CA ALA A 199 11.09 12.21 -5.17
C ALA A 199 10.15 11.31 -4.35
N VAL A 200 9.02 11.86 -3.90
CA VAL A 200 7.96 11.11 -3.23
C VAL A 200 6.61 11.55 -3.79
N VAL A 201 5.79 10.59 -4.22
CA VAL A 201 4.42 10.86 -4.70
C VAL A 201 3.42 9.96 -3.99
N VAL A 202 2.16 10.38 -3.91
CA VAL A 202 1.08 9.62 -3.28
C VAL A 202 0.03 9.26 -4.32
N ILE A 203 -0.35 7.98 -4.39
CA ILE A 203 -1.44 7.50 -5.26
C ILE A 203 -2.32 6.58 -4.44
N GLY A 204 -3.60 6.92 -4.28
CA GLY A 204 -4.55 6.10 -3.52
C GLY A 204 -4.13 5.87 -2.06
N GLY A 205 -3.44 6.84 -1.44
CA GLY A 205 -2.91 6.74 -0.08
C GLY A 205 -1.63 5.91 0.07
N VAL A 206 -1.08 5.38 -1.02
CA VAL A 206 0.23 4.71 -1.03
C VAL A 206 1.31 5.72 -1.44
N PHE A 207 2.38 5.79 -0.65
CA PHE A 207 3.53 6.63 -0.96
C PHE A 207 4.50 5.84 -1.84
N PHE A 208 5.03 6.46 -2.90
CA PHE A 208 6.01 5.87 -3.78
C PHE A 208 7.30 6.67 -3.68
N PHE A 209 8.28 6.09 -3.00
CA PHE A 209 9.61 6.67 -2.81
C PHE A 209 10.49 6.31 -4.01
N MET A 210 11.02 7.32 -4.69
CA MET A 210 11.93 7.14 -5.81
C MET A 210 13.37 7.38 -5.37
N LYS A 211 14.26 6.45 -5.72
CA LYS A 211 15.71 6.58 -5.51
C LYS A 211 16.46 5.96 -6.69
N GLY A 212 17.06 6.80 -7.53
CA GLY A 212 17.64 6.43 -8.81
C GLY A 212 16.65 5.63 -9.65
N THR A 213 17.03 4.40 -9.97
CA THR A 213 16.23 3.48 -10.81
C THR A 213 15.14 2.72 -10.07
N ARG A 214 15.07 2.86 -8.74
CA ARG A 214 14.11 2.14 -7.89
C ARG A 214 12.95 3.03 -7.49
N THR A 215 11.79 2.40 -7.39
CA THR A 215 10.60 3.00 -6.81
C THR A 215 10.03 2.01 -5.81
N GLU A 216 9.88 2.44 -4.57
CA GLU A 216 9.46 1.60 -3.46
C GLU A 216 8.11 2.10 -2.92
N PRO A 217 7.09 1.24 -2.90
CA PRO A 217 5.81 1.58 -2.29
C PRO A 217 5.95 1.47 -0.77
N ALA A 218 5.49 2.49 -0.06
CA ALA A 218 5.44 2.54 1.38
C ALA A 218 4.12 3.11 1.86
N LEU A 219 3.82 2.83 3.12
CA LEU A 219 2.65 3.39 3.78
C LEU A 219 3.13 4.25 4.91
N TRP A 220 2.57 5.45 4.95
CA TRP A 220 2.81 6.33 6.06
C TRP A 220 2.09 5.80 7.30
N ARG A 221 2.85 5.61 8.37
CA ARG A 221 2.33 5.34 9.71
C ARG A 221 2.21 6.67 10.42
N ARG A 222 0.98 7.07 10.75
CA ARG A 222 0.80 8.28 11.57
C ARG A 222 1.37 8.01 12.95
N GLU A 223 1.94 9.03 13.55
CA GLU A 223 2.58 8.98 14.87
C GLU A 223 1.55 8.65 15.96
N ASP A 224 0.30 9.07 15.75
CA ASP A 224 -0.84 8.76 16.61
C ASP A 224 -1.49 7.39 16.33
N ASP A 225 -1.05 6.67 15.29
CA ASP A 225 -1.62 5.37 14.95
C ASP A 225 -1.28 4.35 16.04
N PRO A 226 -2.31 3.70 16.63
CA PRO A 226 -2.07 2.73 17.66
C PRO A 226 -1.34 1.51 17.10
N LEU A 227 -0.48 0.93 17.92
CA LEU A 227 0.05 -0.40 17.67
C LEU A 227 -1.11 -1.40 17.74
N HIS A 228 -1.32 -2.15 16.67
CA HIS A 228 -2.29 -3.23 16.61
C HIS A 228 -1.67 -4.54 17.09
N VAL A 229 -2.25 -5.12 18.13
CA VAL A 229 -1.93 -6.48 18.60
C VAL A 229 -3.02 -7.41 18.09
N LEU A 230 -2.71 -8.11 17.01
CA LEU A 230 -3.63 -9.01 16.31
C LEU A 230 -3.51 -10.42 16.86
N LEU A 231 -4.63 -10.96 17.31
CA LEU A 231 -4.73 -12.24 17.97
C LEU A 231 -5.45 -13.25 17.08
N VAL A 232 -4.85 -14.43 16.92
CA VAL A 232 -5.49 -15.57 16.25
C VAL A 232 -5.69 -16.66 17.29
N PRO A 233 -6.94 -17.03 17.60
CA PRO A 233 -7.21 -18.08 18.56
C PRO A 233 -6.76 -19.44 18.02
N LEU A 234 -6.51 -20.38 18.93
CA LEU A 234 -6.28 -21.77 18.58
C LEU A 234 -7.54 -22.35 17.95
N PHE A 235 -7.39 -22.94 16.76
CA PHE A 235 -8.46 -23.66 16.09
C PHE A 235 -8.37 -25.15 16.44
N GLU A 236 -9.44 -25.71 17.04
CA GLU A 236 -9.49 -27.10 17.52
C GLU A 236 -10.15 -28.07 16.53
N GLY A 237 -10.55 -27.62 15.34
CA GLY A 237 -11.19 -28.43 14.30
C GLY A 237 -10.23 -29.03 13.26
N ASP A 238 -10.77 -29.78 12.29
CA ASP A 238 -10.03 -30.25 11.11
C ASP A 238 -9.79 -29.07 10.14
N PRO A 239 -8.53 -28.62 9.92
CA PRO A 239 -8.25 -27.50 9.02
C PRO A 239 -8.56 -27.81 7.55
N ALA A 240 -8.83 -29.07 7.20
CA ALA A 240 -9.28 -29.47 5.88
C ALA A 240 -10.80 -29.33 5.69
N GLN A 241 -11.53 -28.83 6.69
CA GLN A 241 -12.97 -28.58 6.62
C GLN A 241 -13.27 -27.08 6.69
N ALA A 242 -14.49 -26.69 6.33
CA ALA A 242 -14.95 -25.32 6.51
C ALA A 242 -14.97 -24.99 8.00
N PRO A 243 -14.24 -23.96 8.46
CA PRO A 243 -14.37 -23.53 9.84
C PRO A 243 -15.77 -22.90 10.04
N PRO A 244 -16.38 -23.08 11.23
CA PRO A 244 -17.53 -22.28 11.64
C PRO A 244 -17.29 -20.78 11.47
N GLY A 245 -18.36 -20.00 11.29
CA GLY A 245 -18.25 -18.55 11.04
C GLY A 245 -17.53 -17.78 12.16
N ASP A 246 -17.64 -18.27 13.39
CA ASP A 246 -17.07 -17.72 14.63
C ASP A 246 -15.77 -18.42 15.06
N ALA A 247 -15.23 -19.35 14.26
CA ALA A 247 -14.10 -20.19 14.64
C ALA A 247 -12.80 -19.43 14.96
N PHE A 248 -12.70 -18.17 14.54
CA PHE A 248 -11.55 -17.30 14.78
C PHE A 248 -11.88 -16.08 15.64
N ASP A 249 -13.05 -16.06 16.27
CA ASP A 249 -13.39 -15.05 17.25
C ASP A 249 -12.57 -15.28 18.53
N VAL A 250 -11.97 -14.21 19.05
CA VAL A 250 -11.19 -14.28 20.28
C VAL A 250 -12.14 -14.20 21.47
N PRO A 251 -12.15 -15.20 22.37
CA PRO A 251 -12.99 -15.15 23.56
C PRO A 251 -12.70 -13.92 24.43
N PRO A 252 -13.73 -13.27 25.02
CA PRO A 252 -13.54 -12.04 25.80
C PRO A 252 -12.55 -12.18 26.96
N ASP A 253 -12.52 -13.33 27.63
CA ASP A 253 -11.60 -13.61 28.73
C ASP A 253 -10.13 -13.67 28.29
N VAL A 254 -9.87 -14.25 27.11
CA VAL A 254 -8.54 -14.25 26.49
C VAL A 254 -8.15 -12.83 26.10
N LEU A 255 -9.07 -12.07 25.50
CA LEU A 255 -8.83 -10.68 25.11
C LEU A 255 -8.46 -9.83 26.34
N ASP A 256 -9.26 -9.88 27.41
CA ASP A 256 -9.02 -9.15 28.66
C ASP A 256 -7.67 -9.52 29.29
N SER A 257 -7.33 -10.81 29.30
CA SER A 257 -6.04 -11.28 29.81
C SER A 257 -4.87 -10.74 28.99
N VAL A 258 -4.98 -10.70 27.66
CA VAL A 258 -3.92 -10.15 26.79
C VAL A 258 -3.82 -8.63 26.97
N VAL A 259 -4.95 -7.92 27.02
CA VAL A 259 -4.98 -6.48 27.27
C VAL A 259 -4.24 -6.15 28.57
N GLY A 260 -4.49 -6.90 29.66
CA GLY A 260 -3.77 -6.72 30.93
C GLY A 260 -2.25 -6.88 30.81
N VAL A 261 -1.79 -7.87 30.04
CA VAL A 261 -0.35 -8.11 29.81
C VAL A 261 0.29 -7.03 28.95
N VAL A 262 -0.39 -6.63 27.86
CA VAL A 262 0.13 -5.63 26.92
C VAL A 262 0.15 -4.25 27.58
N GLU A 263 -0.90 -3.86 28.31
CA GLU A 263 -0.95 -2.59 29.07
C GLU A 263 0.15 -2.52 30.13
N ALA A 264 0.47 -3.63 30.80
CA ALA A 264 1.58 -3.67 31.76
C ALA A 264 2.97 -3.56 31.10
N SER A 265 3.07 -3.83 29.79
CA SER A 265 4.33 -3.90 29.05
C SER A 265 4.56 -2.72 28.10
N ARG A 266 3.58 -1.83 27.91
CA ARG A 266 3.67 -0.74 26.95
C ARG A 266 4.54 0.41 27.45
N LEU A 267 5.17 1.11 26.51
CA LEU A 267 5.86 2.36 26.79
C LEU A 267 4.86 3.49 27.07
N LEU A 268 5.31 4.49 27.82
CA LEU A 268 4.51 5.67 28.14
C LEU A 268 4.29 6.52 26.89
N GLY A 269 3.06 6.56 26.40
CA GLY A 269 2.66 7.35 25.22
C GLY A 269 2.05 6.48 24.12
N GLU A 270 2.45 5.21 24.04
CA GLU A 270 1.96 4.26 23.05
C GLU A 270 0.47 3.95 23.26
N ARG A 271 -0.29 4.13 22.17
CA ARG A 271 -1.66 3.65 22.06
C ARG A 271 -1.65 2.25 21.49
N LEU A 272 -2.42 1.34 22.07
CA LEU A 272 -2.52 -0.04 21.62
C LEU A 272 -3.96 -0.39 21.30
N ARG A 273 -4.16 -1.19 20.27
CA ARG A 273 -5.44 -1.80 19.91
C ARG A 273 -5.26 -3.29 19.83
N VAL A 274 -5.83 -4.01 20.79
CA VAL A 274 -5.85 -5.47 20.78
C VAL A 274 -7.12 -5.94 20.06
N GLY A 275 -7.01 -6.90 19.15
CA GLY A 275 -8.17 -7.40 18.41
C GLY A 275 -7.84 -8.56 17.48
N THR A 276 -8.80 -8.92 16.63
CA THR A 276 -8.61 -9.96 15.60
C THR A 276 -8.00 -9.37 14.33
N PRO A 277 -7.23 -10.15 13.56
CA PRO A 277 -6.80 -9.71 12.25
C PRO A 277 -7.96 -9.67 11.27
N ARG A 278 -7.77 -8.92 10.17
CA ARG A 278 -8.70 -8.98 9.05
C ARG A 278 -8.50 -10.30 8.30
N TYR A 279 -9.56 -11.09 8.20
CA TYR A 279 -9.61 -12.30 7.38
C TYR A 279 -10.13 -11.93 5.98
N HIS A 280 -9.23 -11.96 5.00
CA HIS A 280 -9.55 -11.73 3.60
C HIS A 280 -10.16 -13.00 3.01
N ARG A 281 -11.48 -12.95 2.81
CA ARG A 281 -12.27 -14.02 2.23
C ARG A 281 -12.14 -14.01 0.71
N PHE A 282 -11.91 -15.18 0.13
CA PHE A 282 -11.81 -15.34 -1.32
C PHE A 282 -12.33 -16.71 -1.75
N GLY A 283 -12.72 -16.79 -3.02
CA GLY A 283 -13.16 -18.02 -3.67
C GLY A 283 -12.08 -18.60 -4.58
N ILE A 284 -12.13 -19.92 -4.79
CA ILE A 284 -11.27 -20.64 -5.73
C ILE A 284 -12.18 -21.41 -6.70
N ALA A 285 -11.98 -21.26 -8.00
CA ALA A 285 -12.45 -22.24 -8.97
C ALA A 285 -11.27 -22.96 -9.60
N ALA A 286 -11.34 -24.29 -9.64
CA ALA A 286 -10.29 -25.11 -10.21
C ALA A 286 -10.89 -26.26 -11.03
N THR A 287 -10.28 -26.53 -12.18
CA THR A 287 -10.61 -27.66 -13.04
C THR A 287 -9.50 -28.70 -12.89
N VAL A 288 -9.84 -29.83 -12.26
CA VAL A 288 -8.91 -30.93 -11.95
C VAL A 288 -9.25 -32.18 -12.74
N ARG A 289 -8.24 -32.98 -13.06
CA ARG A 289 -8.38 -34.26 -13.77
C ARG A 289 -8.14 -35.42 -12.81
N PRO A 290 -9.05 -36.41 -12.77
CA PRO A 290 -8.84 -37.64 -12.03
C PRO A 290 -7.93 -38.60 -12.81
N TRP A 291 -7.46 -39.65 -12.14
CA TRP A 291 -6.72 -40.73 -12.81
C TRP A 291 -7.59 -41.62 -13.69
N SER A 292 -8.89 -41.72 -13.39
CA SER A 292 -9.86 -42.48 -14.17
C SER A 292 -11.20 -41.73 -14.26
N SER A 293 -11.99 -42.04 -15.30
CA SER A 293 -13.33 -41.48 -15.50
C SER A 293 -14.39 -42.12 -14.60
N ALA A 294 -14.04 -43.07 -13.71
CA ALA A 294 -15.00 -43.69 -12.80
C ALA A 294 -15.57 -42.65 -11.82
N ALA A 295 -16.89 -42.66 -11.59
CA ALA A 295 -17.56 -41.71 -10.71
C ALA A 295 -16.99 -41.70 -9.28
N ALA A 296 -16.54 -42.85 -8.78
CA ALA A 296 -15.88 -42.94 -7.48
C ALA A 296 -14.52 -42.21 -7.45
N ASP A 297 -13.76 -42.26 -8.54
CA ASP A 297 -12.48 -41.53 -8.66
C ASP A 297 -12.72 -40.03 -8.81
N GLN A 298 -13.73 -39.61 -9.55
CA GLN A 298 -14.13 -38.21 -9.66
C GLN A 298 -14.46 -37.62 -8.28
N GLU A 299 -15.31 -38.30 -7.50
CA GLU A 299 -15.69 -37.85 -6.16
C GLU A 299 -14.51 -37.86 -5.17
N ARG A 300 -13.63 -38.87 -5.24
CA ARG A 300 -12.39 -38.90 -4.45
C ARG A 300 -11.50 -37.72 -4.78
N THR A 301 -11.28 -37.44 -6.07
CA THR A 301 -10.46 -36.33 -6.55
C THR A 301 -11.03 -35.00 -6.08
N ARG A 302 -12.34 -34.79 -6.23
CA ARG A 302 -13.03 -33.58 -5.76
C ARG A 302 -12.83 -33.37 -4.26
N ARG A 303 -13.08 -34.38 -3.44
CA ARG A 303 -12.91 -34.30 -1.97
C ARG A 303 -11.45 -34.07 -1.57
N ALA A 304 -10.51 -34.75 -2.21
CA ALA A 304 -9.08 -34.60 -1.93
C ALA A 304 -8.61 -33.17 -2.23
N THR A 305 -9.03 -32.63 -3.39
CA THR A 305 -8.79 -31.24 -3.80
C THR A 305 -9.36 -30.23 -2.80
N GLU A 306 -10.64 -30.33 -2.44
CA GLU A 306 -11.27 -29.43 -1.46
C GLU A 306 -10.52 -29.46 -0.11
N ARG A 307 -10.22 -30.66 0.39
CA ARG A 307 -9.49 -30.84 1.66
C ARG A 307 -8.08 -30.25 1.62
N ALA A 308 -7.34 -30.47 0.53
CA ALA A 308 -5.98 -29.99 0.37
C ALA A 308 -5.95 -28.45 0.34
N LEU A 309 -6.83 -27.83 -0.46
CA LEU A 309 -6.92 -26.38 -0.57
C LEU A 309 -7.36 -25.74 0.74
N ARG A 310 -8.37 -26.30 1.43
CA ARG A 310 -8.83 -25.76 2.73
C ARG A 310 -7.72 -25.78 3.76
N ARG A 311 -6.99 -26.90 3.83
CA ARG A 311 -5.86 -27.03 4.75
C ARG A 311 -4.72 -26.08 4.41
N PHE A 312 -4.37 -25.94 3.13
CA PHE A 312 -3.25 -25.10 2.72
C PHE A 312 -3.52 -23.61 2.93
N PHE A 313 -4.74 -23.13 2.72
CA PHE A 313 -5.10 -21.74 2.98
C PHE A 313 -5.59 -21.51 4.41
N HIS A 314 -5.44 -22.49 5.30
CA HIS A 314 -5.87 -22.36 6.69
C HIS A 314 -5.02 -21.32 7.45
N PRO A 315 -5.65 -20.37 8.19
CA PRO A 315 -4.94 -19.31 8.91
C PRO A 315 -3.89 -19.80 9.92
N THR A 316 -4.10 -20.96 10.53
CA THR A 316 -3.22 -21.47 11.61
C THR A 316 -2.46 -22.75 11.28
N ALA A 317 -2.81 -23.44 10.20
CA ALA A 317 -2.28 -24.78 9.89
C ALA A 317 -1.78 -24.92 8.45
N GLY A 318 -2.06 -23.93 7.60
CA GLY A 318 -1.70 -23.93 6.18
C GLY A 318 -0.36 -23.24 5.91
N GLY A 319 -0.28 -22.62 4.74
CA GLY A 319 0.88 -21.91 4.23
C GLY A 319 2.01 -22.83 3.76
N PRO A 320 3.02 -22.26 3.08
CA PRO A 320 4.19 -23.02 2.60
C PRO A 320 4.94 -23.77 3.71
N ASP A 321 5.00 -23.20 4.92
CA ASP A 321 5.72 -23.76 6.06
C ASP A 321 4.85 -24.66 6.97
N GLY A 322 3.55 -24.80 6.65
CA GLY A 322 2.60 -25.60 7.44
C GLY A 322 2.27 -25.03 8.83
N ARG A 323 2.54 -23.75 9.09
CA ARG A 323 2.30 -23.05 10.38
C ARG A 323 1.21 -21.97 10.29
N GLY A 324 0.37 -22.04 9.27
CA GLY A 324 -0.59 -21.01 8.91
C GLY A 324 -0.11 -20.14 7.75
N TRP A 325 -1.06 -19.53 7.06
CA TRP A 325 -0.75 -18.62 5.95
C TRP A 325 0.16 -17.46 6.40
N PRO A 326 1.24 -17.13 5.67
CA PRO A 326 2.11 -16.01 6.04
C PRO A 326 1.33 -14.69 6.08
N TRP A 327 1.53 -13.92 7.14
CA TRP A 327 0.82 -12.67 7.34
C TRP A 327 1.09 -11.68 6.19
N GLY A 328 0.04 -11.04 5.67
CA GLY A 328 0.16 -10.05 4.58
C GLY A 328 0.66 -10.58 3.24
N ARG A 329 0.91 -11.89 3.10
CA ARG A 329 1.30 -12.50 1.84
C ARG A 329 0.08 -12.62 0.93
N ARG A 330 0.22 -12.11 -0.29
CA ARG A 330 -0.79 -12.23 -1.35
C ARG A 330 -1.00 -13.68 -1.76
N VAL A 331 -2.21 -14.02 -2.18
CA VAL A 331 -2.52 -15.32 -2.79
C VAL A 331 -2.47 -15.18 -4.30
N HIS A 332 -1.73 -16.08 -4.95
CA HIS A 332 -1.67 -16.17 -6.39
C HIS A 332 -2.26 -17.50 -6.88
N ALA A 333 -2.75 -17.55 -8.11
CA ALA A 333 -3.21 -18.80 -8.73
C ALA A 333 -2.12 -19.88 -8.72
N GLY A 334 -0.85 -19.48 -8.82
CA GLY A 334 0.30 -20.38 -8.68
C GLY A 334 0.35 -21.13 -7.34
N ASP A 335 -0.07 -20.51 -6.23
CA ASP A 335 -0.14 -21.19 -4.93
C ASP A 335 -1.14 -22.36 -4.98
N VAL A 336 -2.28 -22.20 -5.68
CA VAL A 336 -3.28 -23.26 -5.88
C VAL A 336 -2.70 -24.40 -6.72
N PHE A 337 -2.04 -24.09 -7.84
CA PHE A 337 -1.39 -25.12 -8.67
C PHE A 337 -0.40 -25.95 -7.86
N THR A 338 0.48 -25.31 -7.08
CA THR A 338 1.46 -26.00 -6.23
C THR A 338 0.81 -26.96 -5.23
N VAL A 339 -0.34 -26.57 -4.64
CA VAL A 339 -1.08 -27.46 -3.73
C VAL A 339 -1.62 -28.67 -4.48
N LEU A 340 -2.26 -28.45 -5.63
CA LEU A 340 -2.94 -29.51 -6.38
C LEU A 340 -1.97 -30.50 -7.02
N GLU A 341 -0.77 -30.06 -7.41
CA GLU A 341 0.31 -30.93 -7.87
C GLU A 341 0.74 -31.95 -6.81
N ALA A 342 0.59 -31.62 -5.52
CA ALA A 342 0.94 -32.51 -4.42
C ALA A 342 -0.19 -33.48 -4.01
N VAL A 343 -1.40 -33.36 -4.61
CA VAL A 343 -2.54 -34.22 -4.27
C VAL A 343 -2.48 -35.52 -5.09
N PRO A 344 -2.29 -36.69 -4.45
CA PRO A 344 -2.13 -37.96 -5.19
C PRO A 344 -3.30 -38.33 -6.08
N GLU A 345 -4.52 -37.97 -5.69
CA GLU A 345 -5.75 -38.25 -6.44
C GLU A 345 -5.91 -37.37 -7.70
N VAL A 346 -5.17 -36.27 -7.81
CA VAL A 346 -5.22 -35.34 -8.94
C VAL A 346 -4.15 -35.72 -9.96
N ARG A 347 -4.57 -36.10 -11.16
CA ARG A 347 -3.67 -36.36 -12.29
C ARG A 347 -3.11 -35.07 -12.89
N GLY A 348 -3.89 -34.00 -12.87
CA GLY A 348 -3.48 -32.70 -13.40
C GLY A 348 -4.52 -31.63 -13.15
N THR A 349 -4.09 -30.37 -13.27
CA THR A 349 -4.94 -29.18 -13.12
C THR A 349 -4.86 -28.37 -14.40
N THR A 350 -6.01 -28.03 -14.98
CA THR A 350 -6.06 -27.33 -16.29
C THR A 350 -6.36 -25.85 -16.15
N GLU A 351 -7.18 -25.49 -15.17
CA GLU A 351 -7.61 -24.11 -14.98
C GLU A 351 -7.72 -23.80 -13.49
N VAL A 352 -7.28 -22.60 -13.11
CA VAL A 352 -7.42 -22.04 -11.77
C VAL A 352 -7.80 -20.57 -11.90
N SER A 353 -8.79 -20.16 -11.15
CA SER A 353 -9.19 -18.77 -10.99
C SER A 353 -9.48 -18.46 -9.53
N LEU A 354 -9.18 -17.22 -9.13
CA LEU A 354 -9.44 -16.68 -7.80
C LEU A 354 -10.54 -15.63 -7.91
N PHE A 355 -11.38 -15.53 -6.89
CA PHE A 355 -12.52 -14.60 -6.87
C PHE A 355 -12.60 -13.88 -5.54
N VAL A 356 -13.01 -12.61 -5.57
CA VAL A 356 -13.36 -11.83 -4.37
C VAL A 356 -14.72 -11.20 -4.61
N GLY A 357 -15.71 -11.53 -3.77
CA GLY A 357 -17.11 -11.28 -4.10
C GLY A 357 -17.47 -11.98 -5.41
N ASP A 358 -18.09 -11.25 -6.33
CA ASP A 358 -18.53 -11.80 -7.63
C ASP A 358 -17.48 -11.65 -8.76
N GLY A 359 -16.31 -11.07 -8.47
CA GLY A 359 -15.31 -10.71 -9.48
C GLY A 359 -14.07 -11.62 -9.47
N ALA A 360 -13.64 -12.08 -10.65
CA ALA A 360 -12.37 -12.78 -10.82
C ALA A 360 -11.19 -11.81 -10.62
N VAL A 361 -10.16 -12.25 -9.89
CA VAL A 361 -8.96 -11.46 -9.60
C VAL A 361 -7.68 -12.23 -9.95
N PRO A 362 -6.61 -11.55 -10.43
CA PRO A 362 -5.34 -12.21 -10.71
C PRO A 362 -4.59 -12.63 -9.44
N SER A 363 -4.88 -11.99 -8.31
CA SER A 363 -4.34 -12.30 -6.99
C SER A 363 -5.27 -11.76 -5.91
N VAL A 364 -5.30 -12.42 -4.75
CA VAL A 364 -5.97 -11.89 -3.55
C VAL A 364 -4.97 -11.08 -2.76
N GLU A 365 -5.26 -9.79 -2.65
CA GLU A 365 -4.44 -8.82 -1.93
C GLU A 365 -4.75 -8.92 -0.43
N VAL A 366 -3.70 -8.96 0.39
CA VAL A 366 -3.82 -9.21 1.83
C VAL A 366 -3.15 -8.07 2.58
N SER A 367 -3.87 -7.43 3.49
CA SER A 367 -3.32 -6.38 4.35
C SER A 367 -2.14 -6.92 5.16
N ASP A 368 -1.14 -6.10 5.52
CA ASP A 368 0.04 -6.55 6.29
C ASP A 368 -0.34 -7.37 7.55
N GLY A 369 -1.23 -6.85 8.39
CA GLY A 369 -1.81 -7.59 9.53
C GLY A 369 -2.87 -8.64 9.19
N GLY A 370 -3.11 -8.92 7.91
CA GLY A 370 -4.20 -9.76 7.44
C GLY A 370 -3.82 -11.23 7.28
N LEU A 371 -4.84 -12.09 7.36
CA LEU A 371 -4.79 -13.50 6.99
C LEU A 371 -5.84 -13.78 5.94
N VAL A 372 -5.79 -14.97 5.35
CA VAL A 372 -6.73 -15.39 4.30
C VAL A 372 -7.67 -16.46 4.83
N LEU A 373 -8.87 -16.51 4.28
CA LEU A 373 -9.83 -17.57 4.53
C LEU A 373 -10.49 -17.94 3.21
N VAL A 374 -10.44 -19.22 2.82
CA VAL A 374 -11.22 -19.65 1.66
C VAL A 374 -12.67 -19.80 2.06
N ASP A 375 -13.55 -19.10 1.36
CA ASP A 375 -14.99 -19.13 1.57
C ASP A 375 -15.62 -20.18 0.65
N ASP A 376 -15.60 -19.86 -0.65
CA ASP A 376 -16.21 -20.68 -1.69
C ASP A 376 -15.17 -21.45 -2.50
N MET A 377 -15.53 -22.68 -2.87
CA MET A 377 -14.73 -23.50 -3.77
C MET A 377 -15.63 -24.13 -4.83
N VAL A 378 -15.27 -23.91 -6.10
CA VAL A 378 -15.91 -24.54 -7.26
C VAL A 378 -14.90 -25.48 -7.89
N ILE A 379 -15.05 -26.78 -7.62
CA ILE A 379 -14.15 -27.81 -8.15
C ILE A 379 -14.83 -28.54 -9.29
N ASN A 380 -14.38 -28.26 -10.51
CA ASN A 380 -14.80 -28.95 -11.72
C ASN A 380 -13.89 -30.15 -11.97
N VAL A 381 -14.49 -31.31 -12.24
CA VAL A 381 -13.73 -32.53 -12.58
C VAL A 381 -13.81 -32.75 -14.08
N ASP A 382 -12.70 -32.54 -14.78
CA ASP A 382 -12.58 -32.77 -16.22
C ASP A 382 -12.27 -34.26 -16.48
N ILE A 383 -13.20 -34.92 -17.16
CA ILE A 383 -13.13 -36.34 -17.51
C ILE A 383 -12.73 -36.57 -18.96
N THR A 384 -12.36 -35.52 -19.69
CA THR A 384 -11.98 -35.62 -21.10
C THR A 384 -10.68 -36.42 -21.21
N GLU A 385 -10.74 -37.57 -21.90
CA GLU A 385 -9.55 -38.34 -22.26
C GLU A 385 -8.73 -37.53 -23.27
N GLY A 386 -7.55 -37.08 -22.84
CA GLY A 386 -6.54 -36.46 -23.69
C GLY A 386 -5.62 -37.49 -24.35
#